data_AF-A0ABD2YSJ4-F1
#
_entry.id   AF-A0ABD2YSJ4-F1
#
_cell.length_a   1.000
_cell.length_b   1.000
_cell.length_c   1.000
_cell.angle_alpha   90.00
_cell.angle_beta   90.00
_cell.angle_gamma   90.00
#
_symmetry.space_group_name_H-M   'P 1'
#
loop_
_entity.id
_entity.type
_entity.pdbx_description
1 polymer ?
#
loop_
_entity_poly.entity_id
_entity_poly.type
_entity_poly.pdbx_seq_one_letter_code
_entity_poly.pdbx_strand_id
1 'polypeptide(L)'
;MFAKKKNRVVWLGDLNYRISLPESATRVLVDKGEWNPLLENDQVKTKLMDGRVFEGWQQGRIEFAPTCKDCLSSDNYYGIFGSRKGEKKRSLAWCDRIIWLGEGLKQHLYSRGESKLSDHRPVKAIFSTEVEVSRKLKEFQNFFWSEKYVQMTDSFEIHSLDGFKCNARTTFQI
;
A
#
# COMPACT_ATOMS: atom_id res chain seq x y z
N MET A 1 7.20 -35.77 -5.99
CA MET A 1 7.60 -34.50 -5.35
C MET A 1 6.38 -33.60 -5.35
N PHE A 2 5.76 -33.37 -4.18
CA PHE A 2 4.56 -32.53 -4.08
C PHE A 2 4.96 -31.05 -4.09
N ALA A 3 4.34 -30.25 -4.95
CA ALA A 3 4.51 -28.81 -4.91
C ALA A 3 4.04 -28.29 -3.53
N LYS A 4 4.93 -27.63 -2.78
CA LYS A 4 4.57 -27.01 -1.50
C LYS A 4 3.62 -25.85 -1.79
N LYS A 5 2.41 -25.88 -1.24
CA LYS A 5 1.47 -24.76 -1.27
C LYS A 5 2.10 -23.55 -0.57
N LYS A 6 2.39 -22.49 -1.32
CA LYS A 6 2.83 -21.20 -0.78
C LYS A 6 1.61 -20.31 -0.56
N ASN A 7 1.22 -20.09 0.70
CA ASN A 7 0.18 -19.14 1.04
C ASN A 7 0.79 -17.74 1.06
N ARG A 8 0.27 -16.84 0.22
CA ARG A 8 0.65 -15.43 0.17
C ARG A 8 -0.62 -14.61 0.33
N VAL A 9 -0.70 -13.81 1.37
CA VAL A 9 -1.89 -13.04 1.71
C VAL A 9 -1.51 -11.56 1.74
N VAL A 10 -2.29 -10.74 1.05
CA VAL A 10 -2.23 -9.28 1.16
C VAL A 10 -3.53 -8.85 1.82
N TRP A 11 -3.43 -8.12 2.92
CA TRP A 11 -4.57 -7.50 3.59
C TRP A 11 -4.44 -5.99 3.50
N LEU A 12 -5.45 -5.36 2.93
CA LEU A 12 -5.53 -3.92 2.75
C LEU A 12 -6.90 -3.36 3.16
N GLY A 13 -6.91 -2.10 3.57
CA GLY A 13 -8.12 -1.37 3.91
C GLY A 13 -7.89 -0.35 5.02
N ASP A 14 -8.99 0.26 5.47
CA ASP A 14 -9.03 1.11 6.66
C ASP A 14 -9.02 0.22 7.90
N LEU A 15 -7.85 0.07 8.54
CA LEU A 15 -7.72 -0.66 9.80
C LEU A 15 -8.09 0.21 11.02
N ASN A 16 -8.26 1.52 10.81
CA ASN A 16 -8.71 2.52 11.79
C ASN A 16 -7.89 2.60 13.10
N TYR A 17 -6.65 2.10 13.08
CA TYR A 17 -5.67 2.31 14.14
C TYR A 17 -5.20 3.77 14.15
N ARG A 18 -4.87 4.27 15.34
CA ARG A 18 -4.52 5.67 15.59
C ARG A 18 -3.08 5.82 16.06
N ILE A 19 -2.61 7.06 16.08
CA ILE A 19 -1.32 7.43 16.67
C ILE A 19 -1.56 7.72 18.16
N SER A 20 -0.76 7.12 19.04
CA SER A 20 -0.89 7.24 20.50
C SER A 20 -0.23 8.51 21.03
N LEU A 21 -0.48 9.65 20.39
CA LEU A 21 0.02 10.97 20.76
C LEU A 21 -1.14 11.98 20.86
N PRO A 22 -1.04 13.02 21.71
CA PRO A 22 -1.98 14.13 21.72
C PRO A 22 -2.08 14.80 20.34
N GLU A 23 -3.29 15.22 19.93
CA GLU A 23 -3.55 15.86 18.62
C GLU A 23 -2.58 17.02 18.33
N SER A 24 -2.31 17.87 19.32
CA SER A 24 -1.41 19.02 19.19
C SER A 24 0.02 18.59 18.87
N ALA A 25 0.54 17.56 19.54
CA ALA A 25 1.88 17.02 19.28
C ALA A 25 1.94 16.33 17.91
N THR A 26 0.92 15.54 17.58
CA THR A 26 0.79 14.90 16.26
C THR A 26 0.84 15.94 15.14
N ARG A 27 0.10 17.05 15.27
CA ARG A 27 0.07 18.09 14.25
C ARG A 27 1.42 18.77 14.05
N VAL A 28 2.12 19.10 15.14
CA VAL A 28 3.47 19.69 15.06
C VAL A 28 4.44 18.79 14.29
N LEU A 29 4.41 17.48 14.54
CA LEU A 29 5.28 16.53 13.84
C LEU A 29 4.88 16.38 12.37
N VAL A 30 3.59 16.38 12.06
CA VAL A 30 3.11 16.32 10.67
C VAL A 30 3.50 17.56 9.88
N ASP A 31 3.34 18.75 10.47
CA ASP A 31 3.70 20.03 9.83
C ASP A 31 5.20 20.13 9.56
N LYS A 32 6.03 19.48 10.40
CA LYS A 32 7.49 19.37 10.20
C LYS A 32 7.91 18.27 9.23
N GLY A 33 7.00 17.37 8.84
CA GLY A 33 7.33 16.20 8.03
C GLY A 33 8.10 15.11 8.78
N GLU A 34 8.04 15.09 10.12
CA GLU A 34 8.78 14.15 10.96
C GLU A 34 7.98 12.85 11.17
N TRP A 35 8.09 11.91 10.21
CA TRP A 35 7.31 10.67 10.24
C TRP A 35 7.80 9.63 11.25
N ASN A 36 9.11 9.57 11.51
CA ASN A 36 9.69 8.58 12.42
C ASN A 36 9.10 8.63 13.84
N PRO A 37 9.08 9.78 14.55
CA PRO A 37 8.50 9.86 15.89
C PRO A 37 6.98 9.60 15.90
N LEU A 38 6.27 9.93 14.82
CA LEU A 38 4.85 9.58 14.67
C LEU A 38 4.66 8.07 14.54
N LEU A 39 5.48 7.39 13.72
CA LEU A 39 5.42 5.96 13.49
C LEU A 39 5.84 5.16 14.73
N GLU A 40 6.72 5.67 15.59
CA GLU A 40 7.03 5.06 16.89
C GLU A 40 5.80 4.96 17.81
N ASN A 41 4.83 5.85 17.62
CA ASN A 41 3.57 5.88 18.37
C ASN A 41 2.38 5.31 17.57
N ASP A 42 2.61 4.75 16.39
CA ASP A 42 1.56 4.15 15.55
C ASP A 42 1.14 2.78 16.10
N GLN A 43 -0.16 2.62 16.36
CA GLN A 43 -0.68 1.40 16.97
C GLN A 43 -0.51 0.16 16.07
N VAL A 44 -0.55 0.28 14.73
CA VAL A 44 -0.32 -0.87 13.84
C VAL A 44 1.11 -1.35 13.97
N LYS A 45 2.08 -0.42 13.95
CA LYS A 45 3.50 -0.74 14.15
C LYS A 45 3.73 -1.44 15.48
N THR A 46 3.11 -0.96 16.57
CA THR A 46 3.15 -1.65 17.86
C THR A 46 2.58 -3.06 17.77
N LYS A 47 1.40 -3.26 17.14
CA LYS A 47 0.79 -4.59 17.02
C LYS A 47 1.57 -5.56 16.13
N LEU A 48 2.28 -5.07 15.12
CA LEU A 48 3.20 -5.85 14.30
C LEU A 48 4.43 -6.29 15.11
N MET A 49 5.00 -5.38 15.93
CA MET A 49 6.15 -5.68 16.79
C MET A 49 5.78 -6.63 17.95
N ASP A 50 4.61 -6.45 18.56
CA ASP A 50 4.12 -7.28 19.67
C ASP A 50 3.83 -8.73 19.24
N GLY A 51 3.62 -8.97 17.95
CA GLY A 51 3.37 -10.31 17.39
C GLY A 51 2.06 -10.98 17.83
N ARG A 52 1.16 -10.29 18.55
CA ARG A 52 -0.08 -10.93 19.07
C ARG A 52 -1.22 -11.00 18.04
N VAL A 53 -1.46 -9.91 17.32
CA VAL A 53 -2.58 -9.78 16.37
C VAL A 53 -2.10 -10.01 14.94
N PHE A 54 -0.90 -9.50 14.64
CA PHE A 54 -0.30 -9.54 13.31
C PHE A 54 0.98 -10.39 13.29
N GLU A 55 0.94 -11.56 13.94
CA GLU A 55 2.08 -12.48 13.96
C GLU A 55 2.52 -12.87 12.54
N GLY A 56 3.80 -12.67 12.22
CA GLY A 56 4.38 -12.98 10.92
C GLY A 56 3.99 -12.03 9.77
N TRP A 57 3.08 -11.09 10.00
CA TRP A 57 2.73 -10.07 9.02
C TRP A 57 3.84 -9.03 8.90
N GLN A 58 3.96 -8.49 7.70
CA GLN A 58 4.95 -7.50 7.33
C GLN A 58 4.25 -6.26 6.78
N GLN A 59 4.90 -5.11 6.95
CA GLN A 59 4.47 -3.84 6.40
C GLN A 59 5.65 -3.11 5.77
N GLY A 60 5.38 -2.38 4.69
CA GLY A 60 6.35 -1.52 4.03
C GLY A 60 6.72 -0.34 4.90
N ARG A 61 7.91 0.22 4.63
CA ARG A 61 8.30 1.48 5.23
C ARG A 61 7.33 2.58 4.78
N ILE A 62 6.75 3.29 5.76
CA ILE A 62 5.93 4.47 5.50
C ILE A 62 6.85 5.67 5.40
N GLU A 63 6.85 6.33 4.25
CA GLU A 63 7.60 7.56 3.97
C GLU A 63 6.67 8.71 3.53
N PHE A 64 5.37 8.55 3.78
CA PHE A 64 4.33 9.48 3.35
C PHE A 64 3.51 9.99 4.55
N ALA A 65 2.95 11.19 4.41
CA ALA A 65 2.09 11.81 5.43
C ALA A 65 0.83 10.97 5.76
N PRO A 66 0.20 11.15 6.94
CA PRO A 66 -1.06 10.51 7.32
C PRO A 66 -2.14 10.53 6.24
N THR A 67 -2.95 9.47 6.17
CA THR A 67 -3.93 9.28 5.09
C THR A 67 -5.29 9.90 5.40
N CYS A 68 -5.67 9.96 6.68
CA CYS A 68 -6.90 10.58 7.13
C CYS A 68 -6.65 12.07 7.43
N LYS A 69 -7.41 12.94 6.77
CA LYS A 69 -7.36 14.40 6.96
C LYS A 69 -8.13 14.79 8.23
N ASP A 70 -7.64 15.79 8.96
CA ASP A 70 -8.45 16.43 9.99
C ASP A 70 -9.68 17.09 9.37
N CYS A 71 -10.86 16.85 9.92
CA CYS A 71 -12.11 17.49 9.50
C CYS A 71 -12.12 19.02 9.68
N LEU A 72 -11.05 19.62 10.23
CA LEU A 72 -10.89 21.06 10.43
C LEU A 72 -10.39 21.81 9.20
N SER A 73 -9.70 21.13 8.28
CA SER A 73 -9.16 21.78 7.09
C SER A 73 -10.25 21.82 6.01
N SER A 74 -11.07 22.87 6.11
CA SER A 74 -11.99 23.33 5.07
C SER A 74 -11.25 23.57 3.75
N ASP A 75 -11.13 22.52 2.93
CA ASP A 75 -11.15 22.71 1.48
C ASP A 75 -12.64 22.87 1.16
N ASN A 76 -13.05 24.10 0.84
CA ASN A 76 -14.40 24.43 0.42
C ASN A 76 -14.77 23.61 -0.83
N TYR A 77 -15.35 22.43 -0.67
CA TYR A 77 -16.02 21.74 -1.75
C TYR A 77 -17.20 20.89 -1.24
N TYR A 78 -18.39 21.35 -1.64
CA TYR A 78 -19.70 20.71 -1.59
C TYR A 78 -20.30 20.38 -0.22
N GLY A 79 -20.93 21.41 0.35
CA GLY A 79 -22.35 21.28 0.70
C GLY A 79 -22.68 20.65 2.05
N ILE A 80 -22.11 21.13 3.15
CA ILE A 80 -22.81 21.12 4.44
C ILE A 80 -22.63 22.48 5.12
N PHE A 81 -23.71 23.26 5.12
CA PHE A 81 -23.91 24.33 6.09
C PHE A 81 -23.76 23.75 7.50
N GLY A 82 -22.74 24.21 8.21
CA GLY A 82 -22.52 23.92 9.62
C GLY A 82 -21.62 22.72 9.87
N SER A 83 -20.36 22.97 10.22
CA SER A 83 -19.74 22.12 11.25
C SER A 83 -20.71 22.08 12.42
N ARG A 84 -21.38 20.94 12.60
CA ARG A 84 -22.23 20.70 13.75
C ARG A 84 -21.34 20.89 14.97
N LYS A 85 -21.69 21.88 15.79
CA LYS A 85 -21.04 22.20 17.08
C LYS A 85 -21.09 20.92 17.94
N GLY A 86 -20.05 20.08 17.87
CA GLY A 86 -20.03 18.77 18.51
C GLY A 86 -19.31 17.64 17.74
N GLU A 87 -18.90 17.84 16.48
CA GLU A 87 -18.12 16.82 15.78
C GLU A 87 -16.71 16.68 16.37
N LYS A 88 -16.44 15.51 16.96
CA LYS A 88 -15.15 15.16 17.56
C LYS A 88 -14.05 15.36 16.53
N LYS A 89 -13.04 16.17 16.87
CA LYS A 89 -11.80 16.32 16.11
C LYS A 89 -11.20 14.93 15.90
N ARG A 90 -11.15 14.46 14.65
CA ARG A 90 -10.42 13.24 14.31
C ARG A 90 -8.96 13.61 14.14
N SER A 91 -8.09 13.09 14.99
CA SER A 91 -6.65 13.29 14.87
C SER A 91 -6.12 12.63 13.60
N LEU A 92 -5.14 13.29 12.98
CA LEU A 92 -4.32 12.74 11.89
C LEU A 92 -3.82 11.35 12.24
N ALA A 93 -4.06 10.41 11.33
CA ALA A 93 -3.60 9.05 11.44
C ALA A 93 -3.39 8.49 10.03
N TRP A 94 -2.45 7.58 9.90
CA TRP A 94 -2.56 6.61 8.84
C TRP A 94 -3.70 5.68 9.27
N CYS A 95 -4.82 5.60 8.57
CA CYS A 95 -5.88 4.63 8.85
C CYS A 95 -5.83 3.47 7.85
N ASP A 96 -5.49 3.82 6.61
CA ASP A 96 -5.39 2.93 5.48
C ASP A 96 -4.03 2.21 5.48
N ARG A 97 -4.06 0.87 5.45
CA ARG A 97 -2.84 0.03 5.51
C ARG A 97 -2.85 -1.02 4.42
N ILE A 98 -1.64 -1.46 4.09
CA ILE A 98 -1.39 -2.65 3.28
C ILE A 98 -0.33 -3.45 4.03
N ILE A 99 -0.72 -4.60 4.55
CA ILE A 99 0.15 -5.57 5.23
C ILE A 99 0.11 -6.90 4.47
N TRP A 100 1.16 -7.70 4.59
CA TRP A 100 1.21 -9.00 3.91
C TRP A 100 1.79 -10.11 4.79
N LEU A 101 1.42 -11.34 4.48
CA LEU A 101 1.88 -12.55 5.14
C LEU A 101 2.33 -13.56 4.08
N GLY A 102 3.44 -14.24 4.37
CA GLY A 102 3.98 -15.32 3.55
C GLY A 102 5.24 -14.98 2.77
N GLU A 103 5.95 -16.01 2.35
CA GLU A 103 7.25 -15.90 1.70
C GLU A 103 7.16 -15.58 0.20
N GLY A 104 8.18 -14.85 -0.29
CA GLY A 104 8.35 -14.55 -1.71
C GLY A 104 7.49 -13.40 -2.24
N LEU A 105 6.79 -12.65 -1.37
CA LEU A 105 6.27 -11.34 -1.71
C LEU A 105 7.37 -10.29 -1.48
N LYS A 106 7.83 -9.64 -2.55
CA LYS A 106 8.76 -8.51 -2.47
C LYS A 106 7.99 -7.23 -2.78
N GLN A 107 7.89 -6.34 -1.79
CA GLN A 107 7.28 -5.03 -1.98
C GLN A 107 8.30 -4.06 -2.59
N HIS A 108 7.92 -3.39 -3.68
CA HIS A 108 8.77 -2.39 -4.37
C HIS A 108 8.33 -0.97 -4.11
N LEU A 109 7.02 -0.76 -3.92
CA LEU A 109 6.43 0.55 -3.69
C LEU A 109 5.43 0.46 -2.55
N TYR A 110 5.44 1.48 -1.70
CA TYR A 110 4.37 1.75 -0.74
C TYR A 110 4.19 3.27 -0.63
N SER A 111 3.08 3.80 -1.14
CA SER A 111 2.89 5.25 -1.25
C SER A 111 1.43 5.66 -1.11
N ARG A 112 1.25 6.96 -0.82
CA ARG A 112 -0.04 7.64 -0.76
C ARG A 112 -0.25 8.46 -2.03
N GLY A 113 -1.47 8.48 -2.55
CA GLY A 113 -1.89 9.41 -3.60
C GLY A 113 -2.47 10.70 -3.04
N GLU A 114 -2.46 11.76 -3.85
CA GLU A 114 -2.94 13.10 -3.44
C GLU A 114 -4.40 13.39 -3.81
N SER A 115 -5.16 12.38 -4.23
CA SER A 115 -6.58 12.55 -4.58
C SER A 115 -7.37 13.11 -3.39
N LYS A 116 -8.17 14.15 -3.65
CA LYS A 116 -8.99 14.85 -2.65
C LYS A 116 -10.48 14.52 -2.72
N LEU A 117 -10.85 13.42 -3.37
CA LEU A 117 -12.25 12.99 -3.52
C LEU A 117 -12.88 12.50 -2.19
N SER A 118 -12.07 12.21 -1.18
CA SER A 118 -12.47 11.80 0.16
C SER A 118 -11.59 12.50 1.22
N ASP A 119 -12.05 12.45 2.47
CA ASP A 119 -11.27 12.73 3.68
C ASP A 119 -10.10 11.75 3.89
N HIS A 120 -10.10 10.62 3.19
CA HIS A 120 -8.99 9.69 3.09
C HIS A 120 -8.21 9.88 1.78
N ARG A 121 -6.89 9.75 1.89
CA ARG A 121 -5.97 9.72 0.75
C ARG A 121 -5.72 8.26 0.34
N PRO A 122 -5.84 7.92 -0.96
CA PRO A 122 -5.68 6.54 -1.41
C PRO A 122 -4.25 6.05 -1.13
N VAL A 123 -4.12 4.78 -0.75
CA VAL A 123 -2.84 4.12 -0.50
C VAL A 123 -2.63 3.01 -1.53
N LYS A 124 -1.42 2.90 -2.07
CA LYS A 124 -1.05 1.89 -3.05
C LYS A 124 0.24 1.18 -2.66
N ALA A 125 0.34 -0.09 -3.05
CA ALA A 125 1.57 -0.86 -2.97
C ALA A 125 1.77 -1.70 -4.22
N ILE A 126 3.03 -1.92 -4.60
CA ILE A 126 3.41 -2.79 -5.71
C ILE A 126 4.25 -3.94 -5.16
N PHE A 127 3.89 -5.16 -5.54
CA PHE A 127 4.58 -6.38 -5.13
C PHE A 127 5.01 -7.18 -6.37
N SER A 128 6.14 -7.89 -6.27
CA SER A 128 6.50 -8.97 -7.19
C SER A 128 6.54 -10.30 -6.46
N THR A 129 6.21 -11.37 -7.16
CA THR A 129 6.28 -12.72 -6.60
C THR A 129 6.47 -13.79 -7.68
N GLU A 130 7.24 -14.82 -7.37
CA GLU A 130 7.44 -15.96 -8.27
C GLU A 130 6.25 -16.91 -8.19
N VAL A 131 5.62 -17.22 -9.32
CA VAL A 131 4.49 -18.15 -9.39
C VAL A 131 4.86 -19.37 -10.23
N GLU A 132 4.44 -20.54 -9.78
CA GLU A 132 4.57 -21.76 -10.58
C GLU A 132 3.39 -21.83 -11.56
N VAL A 133 3.68 -21.76 -12.85
CA VAL A 133 2.67 -21.84 -13.90
C VAL A 133 2.59 -23.28 -14.40
N SER A 134 1.47 -23.95 -14.15
CA SER A 134 1.20 -25.28 -14.71
C SER A 134 1.13 -25.21 -16.24
N ARG A 135 1.77 -26.17 -16.93
CA ARG A 135 1.79 -26.22 -18.41
C ARG A 135 0.40 -26.29 -19.05
N LYS A 136 -0.60 -26.85 -18.35
CA LYS A 136 -2.00 -26.87 -18.82
C LYS A 136 -2.64 -25.47 -18.92
N LEU A 137 -2.17 -24.50 -18.14
CA LEU A 137 -2.66 -23.12 -18.19
C LEU A 137 -2.03 -22.29 -19.30
N LYS A 138 -0.94 -22.76 -19.94
CA LYS A 138 -0.34 -22.07 -21.09
C LYS A 138 -1.31 -22.02 -22.29
N GLU A 139 -2.17 -23.02 -22.44
CA GLU A 139 -3.22 -23.03 -23.47
C GLU A 139 -4.31 -21.98 -23.21
N PHE A 140 -4.54 -21.61 -21.94
CA PHE A 140 -5.48 -20.58 -21.52
C PHE A 140 -4.88 -19.17 -21.43
N GLN A 141 -3.55 -19.01 -21.58
CA GLN A 141 -2.89 -17.70 -21.51
C GLN A 141 -3.43 -16.74 -22.58
N ASN A 142 -3.86 -17.24 -23.74
CA ASN A 142 -4.47 -16.43 -24.80
C ASN A 142 -5.81 -15.78 -24.41
N PHE A 143 -6.43 -16.17 -23.29
CA PHE A 143 -7.74 -15.68 -22.87
C PHE A 143 -7.69 -14.50 -21.89
N PHE A 144 -6.58 -14.34 -21.13
CA PHE A 144 -6.49 -13.37 -20.03
C PHE A 144 -5.73 -12.09 -20.35
N TRP A 145 -5.04 -12.02 -21.50
CA TRP A 145 -4.39 -10.79 -21.97
C TRP A 145 -5.44 -9.83 -22.53
N SER A 146 -6.21 -9.14 -21.67
CA SER A 146 -6.84 -7.91 -22.13
C SER A 146 -5.73 -6.87 -22.36
N GLU A 147 -5.76 -6.19 -23.50
CA GLU A 147 -4.77 -5.19 -23.93
C GLU A 147 -4.54 -4.04 -22.92
N LYS A 148 -5.38 -3.96 -21.88
CA LYS A 148 -5.31 -2.96 -20.81
C LYS A 148 -4.08 -3.07 -19.91
N TYR A 149 -3.42 -4.23 -19.85
CA TYR A 149 -2.26 -4.45 -18.96
C TYR A 149 -0.90 -4.17 -19.60
N VAL A 150 -0.82 -4.11 -20.93
CA VAL A 150 0.44 -3.89 -21.66
C VAL A 150 0.95 -2.44 -21.49
N GLN A 151 0.04 -1.47 -21.33
CA GLN A 151 0.42 -0.06 -21.21
C GLN A 151 1.05 0.33 -19.87
N MET A 152 1.00 -0.52 -18.84
CA MET A 152 1.53 -0.16 -17.51
C MET A 152 3.01 -0.52 -17.33
N THR A 153 3.58 -1.35 -18.22
CA THR A 153 5.00 -1.72 -18.18
C THR A 153 5.90 -0.78 -18.99
N ASP A 154 5.35 -0.08 -19.98
CA ASP A 154 6.12 0.82 -20.86
C ASP A 154 6.48 2.17 -20.23
N SER A 155 5.91 2.51 -19.06
CA SER A 155 6.14 3.79 -18.37
C SER A 155 7.11 3.71 -17.20
N PHE A 156 7.69 2.54 -16.91
CA PHE A 156 8.72 2.37 -15.89
C PHE A 156 10.00 1.84 -16.52
N GLU A 157 10.84 2.74 -17.03
CA GLU A 157 12.23 2.43 -17.35
C GLU A 157 12.97 2.02 -16.07
N ILE A 158 13.04 0.72 -15.82
CA ILE A 158 13.99 0.15 -14.87
C ILE A 158 15.34 0.15 -15.59
N HIS A 159 16.13 1.19 -15.33
CA HIS A 159 17.53 1.24 -15.73
C HIS A 159 18.25 -0.03 -15.28
N SER A 160 18.91 -0.64 -16.27
CA SER A 160 19.60 -1.92 -16.28
C SER A 160 20.47 -2.20 -15.06
N LEU A 161 20.32 -3.39 -14.47
CA LEU A 161 21.42 -4.15 -13.87
C LEU A 161 21.22 -5.64 -14.20
N ASP A 162 22.21 -6.11 -14.95
CA ASP A 162 22.47 -7.42 -15.55
C ASP A 162 21.83 -8.68 -14.93
N GLY A 163 21.41 -9.57 -15.83
CA GLY A 163 21.57 -11.01 -15.59
C GLY A 163 20.35 -11.92 -15.68
N PHE A 164 19.39 -11.70 -16.58
CA PHE A 164 18.42 -12.76 -16.94
C PHE A 164 18.55 -13.18 -18.40
N LYS A 165 19.42 -14.17 -18.64
CA LYS A 165 19.44 -14.95 -19.88
C LYS A 165 18.30 -15.98 -19.82
N CYS A 166 17.13 -15.62 -20.34
CA CYS A 166 16.13 -16.62 -20.72
C CYS A 166 16.34 -16.96 -22.20
N ASN A 167 16.95 -18.12 -22.47
CA ASN A 167 17.00 -18.66 -23.82
C ASN A 167 15.60 -19.10 -24.25
N ALA A 168 14.91 -18.24 -24.97
CA ALA A 168 13.80 -18.62 -25.83
C ALA A 168 13.89 -17.81 -27.12
N ARG A 169 14.57 -18.40 -28.12
CA ARG A 169 14.44 -17.99 -29.52
C ARG A 169 12.97 -18.16 -29.91
N THR A 170 12.27 -17.07 -30.20
CA THR A 170 11.23 -17.07 -31.23
C THR A 170 11.10 -15.68 -31.81
N THR A 171 11.61 -15.52 -33.02
CA THR A 171 11.46 -14.35 -33.89
C THR A 171 10.01 -14.27 -34.36
N PHE A 172 9.36 -13.10 -34.28
CA PHE A 172 8.31 -12.71 -35.24
C PHE A 172 8.30 -11.19 -35.41
N GLN A 173 8.59 -10.75 -36.64
CA GLN A 173 8.09 -9.52 -37.27
C GLN A 173 6.58 -9.77 -37.53
N ILE A 174 5.64 -8.84 -37.38
CA ILE A 174 5.52 -7.42 -37.76
C ILE A 174 4.79 -6.68 -36.64
#